data_AF-A0A3D2XLW1-F1
#
_entry.id   AF-A0A3D2XLW1-F1
#
_cell.length_a   1.000
_cell.length_b   1.000
_cell.length_c   1.000
_cell.angle_alpha   90.00
_cell.angle_beta   90.00
_cell.angle_gamma   90.00
#
_symmetry.space_group_name_H-M   'P 1'
#
loop_
_entity.id
_entity.type
_entity.pdbx_description
1 polymer ?
#
loop_
_entity_poly.entity_id
_entity_poly.type
_entity_poly.pdbx_seq_one_letter_code
_entity_poly.pdbx_strand_id
1 'polypeptide(L)' 'SWTYTFEYEPSLGNITIEKGSVTVNGVSLTVVNSKNTGFSVAIIPYTYEHTNFKHFKIGSVVNLEFDVIGKYVS' A
#
# COMPACT_ATOMS: atom_id res chain seq x y z
N SER A 1 0.75 -15.85 5.76
CA SER A 1 0.77 -14.53 5.10
C SER A 1 0.45 -13.48 6.15
N TRP A 2 0.90 -12.25 5.94
CA TRP A 2 0.63 -11.13 6.85
C TRP A 2 -0.27 -10.12 6.13
N THR A 3 -1.07 -9.38 6.89
CA THR A 3 -1.85 -8.27 6.35
C THR A 3 -1.31 -6.98 6.95
N TYR A 4 -0.97 -6.02 6.08
CA TYR A 4 -0.55 -4.69 6.49
C TYR A 4 -1.60 -3.69 6.02
N THR A 5 -1.94 -2.76 6.90
CA THR A 5 -2.84 -1.65 6.60
C THR A 5 -2.06 -0.35 6.70
N PHE A 6 -2.21 0.48 5.69
CA PHE A 6 -1.56 1.78 5.59
C PHE A 6 -2.63 2.86 5.55
N GLU A 7 -2.41 3.94 6.27
CA GLU A 7 -3.25 5.12 6.28
C GLU A 7 -2.53 6.25 5.54
N TYR A 8 -3.30 7.10 4.86
CA TYR A 8 -2.78 8.27 4.16
C TYR A 8 -3.83 9.36 4.08
N GLU A 9 -3.37 10.61 3.92
CA GLU A 9 -4.23 11.78 3.77
C GLU A 9 -4.88 11.81 2.37
N PRO A 10 -6.22 11.71 2.26
CA PRO A 10 -6.92 11.71 0.97
C PRO A 10 -6.85 13.06 0.24
N SER A 11 -6.59 14.14 0.98
CA SER A 11 -6.61 15.53 0.49
C SER A 11 -5.59 15.80 -0.63
N LEU A 12 -4.61 14.92 -0.81
CA LEU A 12 -3.60 14.99 -1.87
C LEU A 12 -4.07 14.43 -3.23
N GLY A 13 -5.35 14.02 -3.35
CA GLY A 13 -5.90 13.43 -4.58
C GLY A 13 -5.35 12.03 -4.87
N ASN A 14 -4.79 11.37 -3.87
CA ASN A 14 -4.29 10.01 -3.98
C ASN A 14 -5.45 9.04 -3.77
N ILE A 15 -5.66 8.16 -4.74
CA ILE A 15 -6.70 7.12 -4.71
C ILE A 15 -6.05 5.76 -4.91
N THR A 16 -6.56 4.76 -4.21
CA THR A 16 -6.24 3.35 -4.49
C THR A 16 -7.47 2.69 -5.12
N ILE A 17 -7.24 1.81 -6.08
CA ILE A 17 -8.29 0.99 -6.69
C ILE A 17 -8.16 -0.42 -6.12
N GLU A 18 -9.28 -1.07 -5.78
CA GLU A 18 -9.25 -2.47 -5.40
C GLU A 18 -8.62 -3.32 -6.51
N LYS A 19 -7.70 -4.21 -6.13
CA LYS A 19 -6.88 -5.02 -7.06
C LYS A 19 -5.93 -4.21 -7.94
N GLY A 20 -5.83 -2.90 -7.72
CA GLY A 20 -4.80 -2.05 -8.30
C GLY A 20 -3.45 -2.26 -7.64
N SER A 21 -2.43 -1.63 -8.22
CA SER A 21 -1.06 -1.66 -7.73
C SER A 21 -0.79 -0.47 -6.82
N VAL A 22 0.06 -0.68 -5.82
CA VAL A 22 0.60 0.36 -4.95
C VAL A 22 2.02 -0.03 -4.56
N THR A 23 2.90 0.96 -4.43
CA THR A 23 4.27 0.72 -4.00
C THR A 23 4.47 1.28 -2.59
N VAL A 24 5.01 0.45 -1.70
CA VAL A 24 5.37 0.82 -0.32
C VAL A 24 6.87 0.67 -0.13
N ASN A 25 7.58 1.76 0.12
CA ASN A 25 9.05 1.79 0.21
C ASN A 25 9.73 1.08 -0.99
N GLY A 26 9.21 1.27 -2.20
CA GLY A 26 9.75 0.64 -3.42
C GLY A 26 9.28 -0.80 -3.67
N VAL A 27 8.49 -1.40 -2.77
CA VAL A 27 7.92 -2.76 -2.95
C VAL A 27 6.56 -2.66 -3.62
N SER A 28 6.44 -3.20 -4.84
CA SER A 28 5.17 -3.29 -5.58
C SER A 28 4.24 -4.35 -4.99
N LEU A 29 3.00 -3.97 -4.72
CA LEU A 29 2.00 -4.76 -4.01
C LEU A 29 0.61 -4.56 -4.61
N THR A 30 -0.26 -5.55 -4.37
CA THR A 30 -1.67 -5.50 -4.79
C THR A 30 -2.57 -5.04 -3.64
N VAL A 31 -3.41 -4.05 -3.91
CA VAL A 31 -4.41 -3.54 -2.95
C VAL A 31 -5.55 -4.53 -2.81
N VAL A 32 -5.86 -4.93 -1.56
CA VAL A 32 -6.96 -5.89 -1.26
C VAL A 32 -8.14 -5.28 -0.51
N ASN A 33 -8.01 -4.07 0.01
CA ASN A 33 -9.10 -3.33 0.67
C ASN A 33 -8.82 -1.84 0.50
N SER A 34 -9.42 -1.21 -0.51
CA SER A 34 -9.27 0.23 -0.76
C SER A 34 -10.29 1.02 0.07
N LYS A 35 -9.83 2.10 0.71
CA LYS A 35 -10.67 3.06 1.44
C LYS A 35 -10.18 4.48 1.13
N ASN A 36 -11.00 5.47 1.44
CA ASN A 36 -10.64 6.87 1.21
C ASN A 36 -9.36 7.29 1.95
N THR A 37 -9.17 6.81 3.19
CA THR A 37 -8.07 7.22 4.09
C THR A 37 -7.00 6.13 4.27
N GLY A 38 -7.00 5.09 3.43
CA GLY A 38 -6.07 3.99 3.60
C GLY A 38 -6.35 2.78 2.74
N PHE A 39 -5.45 1.79 2.81
CA PHE A 39 -5.59 0.53 2.10
C PHE A 39 -4.92 -0.62 2.84
N SER A 40 -5.26 -1.86 2.46
CA SER A 40 -4.56 -3.06 2.94
C SER A 40 -3.89 -3.83 1.81
N VAL A 41 -2.83 -4.55 2.16
CA VAL A 41 -2.07 -5.47 1.29
C VAL A 41 -1.79 -6.78 2.01
N ALA A 42 -1.71 -7.86 1.24
CA ALA A 42 -1.28 -9.17 1.73
C ALA A 42 0.20 -9.40 1.39
N ILE A 43 0.99 -9.78 2.40
CA ILE A 43 2.42 -10.03 2.27
C ILE A 43 2.69 -11.53 2.34
N ILE A 44 3.41 -12.02 1.32
CA ILE A 44 3.88 -13.40 1.23
C ILE A 44 5.23 -13.58 1.95
N PRO A 45 5.62 -14.82 2.34
CA PRO A 45 6.89 -15.09 3.04
C PRO A 45 8.12 -14.48 2.37
N TYR A 46 8.25 -14.63 1.05
CA TYR A 46 9.39 -14.09 0.32
C TYR A 46 9.52 -12.57 0.50
N THR A 47 8.42 -11.81 0.31
CA THR A 47 8.40 -10.36 0.51
C THR A 47 8.69 -9.99 1.96
N TYR A 48 8.13 -10.71 2.93
CA TYR A 48 8.39 -10.45 4.35
C TYR A 48 9.88 -10.61 4.70
N GLU A 49 10.52 -11.67 4.19
CA GLU A 49 11.91 -12.02 4.50
C GLU A 49 12.92 -11.11 3.79
N HIS A 50 12.64 -10.73 2.55
CA HIS A 50 13.56 -10.04 1.64
C HIS A 50 13.32 -8.51 1.53
N THR A 51 12.40 -7.95 2.31
CA THR A 51 12.16 -6.50 2.34
C THR A 51 12.18 -5.98 3.78
N ASN A 52 11.98 -4.68 3.96
CA ASN A 52 11.90 -4.05 5.28
C ASN A 52 10.57 -4.28 6.01
N PHE A 53 9.61 -4.98 5.41
CA PHE A 53 8.29 -5.25 6.01
C PHE A 53 8.37 -5.94 7.38
N LYS A 54 9.34 -6.85 7.56
CA LYS A 54 9.58 -7.51 8.85
C LYS A 54 10.00 -6.58 9.99
N HIS A 55 10.43 -5.36 9.67
CA HIS A 55 10.85 -4.36 10.65
C HIS A 55 9.76 -3.32 10.96
N PHE A 56 8.68 -3.28 10.20
CA PHE A 56 7.59 -2.35 10.45
C PHE A 56 6.92 -2.62 11.79
N LYS A 57 6.56 -1.53 12.45
CA LYS A 57 5.74 -1.47 13.65
C LYS A 57 4.56 -0.55 13.40
N ILE A 58 3.49 -0.67 14.20
CA ILE A 58 2.37 0.27 14.17
C ILE A 58 2.92 1.70 14.35
N GLY A 59 2.50 2.62 13.47
CA GLY A 59 2.98 4.00 13.43
C GLY A 59 4.27 4.23 12.62
N SER A 60 4.81 3.20 11.96
CA SER A 60 5.94 3.40 11.04
C SER A 60 5.53 4.26 9.84
N VAL A 61 6.31 5.30 9.57
CA VAL A 61 6.15 6.12 8.36
C VAL A 61 6.82 5.41 7.19
N VAL A 62 6.14 5.39 6.05
CA VAL A 62 6.60 4.75 4.82
C VAL A 62 6.37 5.68 3.63
N ASN A 63 7.15 5.49 2.58
CA ASN A 63 6.92 6.13 1.31
C ASN A 63 5.84 5.36 0.54
N LEU A 64 4.81 6.08 0.09
CA LEU A 64 3.73 5.55 -0.72
C LEU A 64 3.80 6.14 -2.12
N GLU A 65 3.81 5.28 -3.13
CA GLU A 65 3.65 5.68 -4.53
C GLU A 65 2.40 5.00 -5.07
N PHE A 66 1.46 5.84 -5.55
CA PHE A 66 0.17 5.40 -6.08
C PHE A 66 0.27 5.24 -7.59
N ASP A 67 -0.31 4.16 -8.12
CA ASP A 67 -0.36 3.94 -9.56
C ASP A 67 -1.17 5.05 -10.25
N VAL A 68 -0.60 5.60 -11.31
CA VAL A 68 -1.15 6.72 -12.08
C VAL A 68 -2.47 6.34 -12.77
N ILE A 69 -2.69 5.05 -13.05
CA ILE A 69 -3.91 4.56 -13.71
C ILE A 69 -5.16 4.94 -12.90
N GLY A 70 -5.09 4.97 -11.57
CA GLY A 70 -6.24 5.37 -10.74
C GLY A 70 -6.65 6.84 -10.90
N LYS A 71 -5.73 7.71 -11.31
CA LYS A 71 -5.99 9.15 -11.50
C LYS A 71 -6.68 9.49 -12.82
N TYR A 72 -6.66 8.58 -13.80
CA TYR A 72 -7.22 8.81 -15.14
C TYR A 72 -8.57 8.14 -15.38
N VAL A 73 -9.01 7.28 -14.46
CA VAL A 73 -10.27 6.50 -14.58
C VAL A 73 -11.32 6.94 -13.55
N SER A 74 -11.01 7.95 -12.71
CA SER A 74 -11.93 8.52 -11.71
C SER A 74 -12.77 9.68 -12.25
#